data_AF-A0A1A9LIY1-F1
#
_entry.id   AF-A0A1A9LIY1-F1
#
_cell.length_a   1.000
_cell.length_b   1.000
_cell.length_c   1.000
_cell.angle_alpha   90.00
_cell.angle_beta   90.00
_cell.angle_gamma   90.00
#
_symmetry.space_group_name_H-M   'P 1'
#
loop_
_entity.id
_entity.type
_entity.pdbx_description
1 polymer ?
#
loop_
_entity_poly.entity_id
_entity_poly.type
_entity_poly.pdbx_seq_one_letter_code
_entity_poly.pdbx_strand_id
1 'polypeptide(L)'
;MEDAGKSQCAIDVEDTLDSWQTTYNIQMTEAVDSEGNSQSLEACLIRKGLTEEYIQSLKNRRGWLNSNGGCTADEKSTLNSRINNRVQELEEDMESTWNRCEEVYGSGG
;
A
#
# COMPACT_ATOMS: atom_id res chain seq x y z
N MET A 1 -9.85 -25.90 24.75
CA MET A 1 -8.91 -25.19 23.87
C MET A 1 -9.53 -25.22 22.50
N GLU A 2 -10.39 -24.25 22.22
CA GLU A 2 -10.93 -24.08 20.88
C GLU A 2 -9.90 -23.25 20.11
N ASP A 3 -9.09 -23.89 19.27
CA ASP A 3 -8.52 -23.19 18.11
C ASP A 3 -9.68 -22.90 17.17
N ALA A 4 -10.50 -21.92 17.55
CA ALA A 4 -11.48 -21.34 16.64
C ALA A 4 -10.65 -20.55 15.62
N GLY A 5 -10.58 -21.06 14.39
CA GLY A 5 -9.86 -20.41 13.30
C GLY A 5 -10.29 -18.95 13.09
N LYS A 6 -9.51 -18.21 12.30
CA LYS A 6 -9.74 -16.79 11.97
C LYS A 6 -11.21 -16.54 11.64
N SER A 7 -11.76 -15.44 12.15
CA SER A 7 -13.10 -14.98 11.80
C SER A 7 -13.20 -14.70 10.30
N GLN A 8 -14.40 -14.78 9.74
CA GLN A 8 -14.63 -14.38 8.35
C GLN A 8 -14.18 -12.94 8.09
N CYS A 9 -14.37 -12.05 9.07
CA CYS A 9 -13.90 -10.67 8.99
C CYS A 9 -12.38 -10.61 8.83
N ALA A 10 -11.62 -11.40 9.61
CA ALA A 10 -10.17 -11.43 9.51
C ALA A 10 -9.71 -11.98 8.15
N ILE A 11 -10.31 -13.08 7.67
CA ILE A 11 -10.01 -13.67 6.36
C ILE A 11 -10.27 -12.64 5.25
N ASP A 12 -11.45 -12.01 5.23
CA ASP A 12 -11.81 -11.01 4.21
C ASP A 12 -10.86 -9.81 4.20
N VAL A 13 -10.38 -9.38 5.37
CA VAL A 13 -9.42 -8.28 5.46
C VAL A 13 -8.05 -8.72 4.95
N GLU A 14 -7.55 -9.88 5.37
CA GLU A 14 -6.27 -10.40 4.89
C GLU A 14 -6.24 -10.59 3.38
N ASP A 15 -7.26 -11.25 2.81
CA ASP A 15 -7.38 -11.48 1.37
C ASP A 15 -7.41 -10.16 0.59
N THR A 16 -8.11 -9.16 1.11
CA THR A 16 -8.14 -7.81 0.52
C THR A 16 -6.76 -7.16 0.53
N LEU A 17 -6.05 -7.23 1.66
CA LEU A 17 -4.73 -6.64 1.80
C LEU A 17 -3.71 -7.33 0.89
N ASP A 18 -3.76 -8.67 0.78
CA ASP A 18 -2.89 -9.45 -0.10
C ASP A 18 -3.15 -9.16 -1.58
N SER A 19 -4.42 -9.04 -1.96
CA SER A 19 -4.82 -8.68 -3.32
C SER A 19 -4.35 -7.28 -3.70
N TRP A 20 -4.51 -6.31 -2.80
CA TRP A 20 -4.03 -4.94 -3.03
C TRP A 20 -2.51 -4.87 -3.11
N GLN A 21 -1.78 -5.59 -2.24
CA GLN A 21 -0.33 -5.64 -2.31
C GLN A 21 0.16 -6.22 -3.65
N THR A 22 -0.52 -7.26 -4.14
CA THR A 22 -0.21 -7.87 -5.44
C THR A 22 -0.45 -6.87 -6.57
N THR A 23 -1.60 -6.20 -6.55
CA THR A 23 -1.97 -5.19 -7.57
C THR A 23 -0.97 -4.03 -7.56
N TYR A 24 -0.64 -3.51 -6.38
CA TYR A 24 0.34 -2.46 -6.21
C TYR A 24 1.71 -2.85 -6.80
N ASN A 25 2.21 -4.04 -6.50
CA ASN A 25 3.49 -4.51 -7.03
C ASN A 25 3.51 -4.58 -8.57
N ILE A 26 2.40 -5.01 -9.18
CA ILE A 26 2.24 -5.05 -10.65
C ILE A 26 2.26 -3.63 -11.21
N GLN A 27 1.40 -2.75 -10.70
CA GLN A 27 1.32 -1.36 -11.15
C GLN A 27 2.66 -0.63 -11.02
N MET A 28 3.38 -0.86 -9.92
CA MET A 28 4.72 -0.30 -9.72
C MET A 28 5.74 -0.83 -10.72
N THR A 29 5.63 -2.10 -11.14
CA THR A 29 6.54 -2.68 -12.14
C THR A 29 6.23 -2.15 -13.54
N GLU A 30 4.94 -1.99 -13.86
CA GLU A 30 4.43 -1.61 -15.18
C GLU A 30 4.32 -0.09 -15.40
N ALA A 31 4.54 0.72 -14.37
CA ALA A 31 4.51 2.17 -14.48
C ALA A 31 5.60 2.69 -15.42
N VAL A 32 5.15 3.18 -16.57
CA VAL A 32 5.93 3.79 -17.65
C VAL A 32 5.32 5.15 -18.01
N ASP A 33 6.11 6.02 -18.62
CA ASP A 33 5.61 7.26 -19.19
C ASP A 33 4.83 7.06 -20.50
N SER A 34 4.37 8.17 -21.07
CA SER A 34 3.65 8.21 -22.35
C SER A 34 4.40 7.61 -23.54
N GLU A 35 5.72 7.44 -23.46
CA GLU A 35 6.57 6.82 -24.50
C GLU A 35 6.92 5.35 -24.19
N GLY A 36 6.47 4.83 -23.04
CA GLY A 36 6.75 3.47 -22.59
C GLY A 36 8.09 3.33 -21.84
N ASN A 37 8.72 4.43 -21.43
CA ASN A 37 9.96 4.40 -20.66
C ASN A 37 9.65 4.36 -19.15
N SER A 38 10.26 3.41 -18.45
CA SER A 38 10.14 3.24 -16.99
C SER A 38 11.14 4.08 -16.19
N GLN A 39 12.12 4.69 -16.86
CA GLN A 39 13.21 5.48 -16.29
C GLN A 39 13.08 6.95 -16.68
N SER A 40 12.01 7.59 -16.24
CA SER A 40 11.75 9.01 -16.48
C SER A 40 11.08 9.67 -15.27
N LEU A 41 11.10 11.00 -15.24
CA LEU A 41 10.41 11.77 -14.22
C LEU A 41 8.90 11.48 -14.24
N GLU A 42 8.29 11.36 -15.42
CA GLU A 42 6.86 11.04 -15.55
C GLU A 42 6.55 9.64 -14.98
N ALA A 43 7.35 8.62 -15.30
CA ALA A 43 7.20 7.30 -14.72
C ALA A 43 7.37 7.30 -13.19
N CYS A 44 8.31 8.10 -12.65
CA CYS A 44 8.45 8.31 -11.21
C CYS A 44 7.20 8.95 -10.59
N LEU A 45 6.64 9.98 -11.23
CA LEU A 45 5.44 10.67 -10.75
C LEU A 45 4.19 9.76 -10.76
N ILE A 46 4.08 8.89 -11.77
CA ILE A 46 3.02 7.87 -11.82
C ILE A 46 3.15 6.91 -10.64
N ARG A 47 4.36 6.38 -10.38
CA ARG A 47 4.62 5.50 -9.24
C ARG A 47 4.29 6.18 -7.91
N LYS A 48 4.65 7.45 -7.76
CA LYS A 48 4.29 8.26 -6.59
C LYS A 48 2.79 8.31 -6.36
N GLY A 49 2.01 8.64 -7.40
CA GLY A 49 0.54 8.66 -7.32
C GLY A 49 -0.04 7.31 -6.92
N LEU A 50 0.46 6.21 -7.51
CA LEU A 50 0.04 4.85 -7.16
C LEU A 50 0.33 4.52 -5.68
N THR A 51 1.49 4.93 -5.16
CA THR A 51 1.82 4.74 -3.75
C THR A 51 0.90 5.54 -2.82
N GLU A 52 0.59 6.80 -3.17
CA GLU A 52 -0.35 7.63 -2.41
C GLU A 52 -1.76 7.01 -2.38
N GLU A 53 -2.25 6.55 -3.52
CA GLU A 53 -3.55 5.85 -3.63
C GLU A 53 -3.59 4.56 -2.81
N TYR A 54 -2.51 3.79 -2.81
CA TYR A 54 -2.42 2.57 -2.02
C TYR A 54 -2.41 2.87 -0.52
N ILE A 55 -1.64 3.86 -0.07
CA ILE A 55 -1.65 4.33 1.33
C ILE A 55 -3.07 4.75 1.76
N GLN A 56 -3.80 5.50 0.92
CA GLN A 56 -5.18 5.88 1.24
C GLN A 56 -6.11 4.68 1.33
N SER A 57 -5.96 3.70 0.43
CA SER A 57 -6.74 2.46 0.46
C SER A 57 -6.51 1.69 1.77
N LEU A 58 -5.26 1.58 2.21
CA LEU A 58 -4.88 0.98 3.50
C LEU A 58 -5.50 1.74 4.69
N LYS A 59 -5.39 3.07 4.72
CA LYS A 59 -5.97 3.93 5.77
C LYS A 59 -7.50 3.80 5.84
N ASN A 60 -8.16 3.73 4.68
CA ASN A 60 -9.60 3.53 4.58
C ASN A 60 -10.03 2.14 5.07
N ARG A 61 -9.30 1.09 4.69
CA ARG A 61 -9.56 -0.28 5.17
C ARG A 61 -9.38 -0.40 6.67
N ARG A 62 -8.38 0.27 7.24
CA ARG A 62 -8.20 0.40 8.70
C ARG A 62 -9.40 1.08 9.38
N GLY A 63 -9.87 2.19 8.81
CA GLY A 63 -11.06 2.89 9.30
C GLY A 63 -12.30 2.00 9.29
N TRP A 64 -12.50 1.25 8.20
CA TRP A 64 -13.57 0.26 8.08
C TRP A 64 -13.44 -0.87 9.11
N LEU A 65 -12.24 -1.47 9.25
CA LEU A 65 -11.96 -2.55 10.22
C LEU A 65 -12.31 -2.14 11.65
N ASN A 66 -11.97 -0.91 12.02
CA ASN A 66 -12.22 -0.39 13.37
C ASN A 66 -13.70 -0.09 13.61
N SER A 67 -14.43 0.31 12.57
CA SER A 67 -15.86 0.66 12.65
C SER A 67 -16.78 -0.55 12.48
N ASN A 68 -16.33 -1.62 11.83
CA ASN A 68 -17.14 -2.79 11.54
C ASN A 68 -17.14 -3.81 12.70
N GLY A 69 -18.27 -4.48 12.90
CA GLY A 69 -18.36 -5.67 13.74
C GLY A 69 -17.88 -6.92 12.98
N GLY A 70 -17.46 -7.97 13.68
CA GLY A 70 -17.17 -9.29 13.09
C GLY A 70 -15.74 -9.79 13.31
N CYS A 71 -14.76 -8.89 13.43
CA CYS A 71 -13.42 -9.25 13.88
C CYS A 71 -13.35 -9.21 15.41
N THR A 72 -12.60 -10.14 16.01
CA THR A 72 -12.28 -10.10 17.44
C THR A 72 -11.33 -8.93 17.76
N ALA A 73 -11.19 -8.58 19.04
CA ALA A 73 -10.26 -7.52 19.45
C ALA A 73 -8.81 -7.85 19.07
N ASP A 74 -8.40 -9.12 19.23
CA ASP A 74 -7.05 -9.58 18.90
C ASP A 74 -6.81 -9.53 17.39
N GLU A 75 -7.77 -9.97 16.57
CA GLU A 75 -7.68 -9.87 15.11
C GLU A 75 -7.57 -8.42 14.64
N LYS A 76 -8.39 -7.53 15.22
CA LYS A 76 -8.29 -6.09 14.92
C LYS A 76 -6.90 -5.55 15.27
N SER A 77 -6.34 -5.94 16.42
CA SER A 77 -5.00 -5.50 16.83
C SER A 77 -3.93 -5.94 15.83
N THR A 78 -3.93 -7.22 15.44
CA THR A 78 -2.98 -7.78 14.47
C THR A 78 -3.12 -7.12 13.10
N LEU A 79 -4.34 -6.98 12.58
CA LEU A 79 -4.59 -6.40 11.26
C LEU A 79 -4.29 -4.89 11.23
N ASN A 80 -4.63 -4.15 12.28
CA ASN A 80 -4.25 -2.75 12.42
C ASN A 80 -2.73 -2.58 12.42
N SER A 81 -2.01 -3.44 13.15
CA SER A 81 -0.54 -3.40 13.20
C SER A 81 0.06 -3.66 11.82
N ARG A 82 -0.44 -4.68 11.11
CA ARG A 82 -0.05 -4.98 9.73
C ARG A 82 -0.26 -3.78 8.79
N ILE A 83 -1.44 -3.16 8.84
CA ILE A 83 -1.77 -1.99 8.00
C ILE A 83 -0.86 -0.80 8.35
N ASN A 84 -0.68 -0.51 9.64
CA ASN A 84 0.13 0.63 10.08
C ASN A 84 1.59 0.49 9.67
N ASN A 85 2.18 -0.70 9.88
CA ASN A 85 3.55 -0.97 9.46
C ASN A 85 3.71 -0.76 7.96
N ARG A 86 2.76 -1.27 7.16
CA ARG A 86 2.85 -1.12 5.71
C ARG A 86 2.69 0.33 5.25
N VAL A 87 1.79 1.10 5.88
CA VAL A 87 1.66 2.54 5.61
C VAL A 87 2.96 3.27 5.91
N GLN A 88 3.58 2.97 7.06
CA GLN A 88 4.84 3.60 7.45
C GLN A 88 5.97 3.26 6.46
N GLU A 89 6.14 1.99 6.11
CA GLU A 89 7.13 1.56 5.10
C GLU A 89 6.95 2.32 3.77
N LEU A 90 5.70 2.46 3.31
CA LEU A 90 5.42 3.18 2.07
C LEU A 90 5.73 4.68 2.19
N GLU A 91 5.38 5.32 3.31
CA GLU A 91 5.69 6.73 3.55
C GLU A 91 7.20 7.00 3.59
N GLU A 92 8.00 6.09 4.17
CA GLU A 92 9.47 6.14 4.20
C GLU A 92 10.09 5.86 2.81
N ASP A 93 9.57 4.86 2.09
CA ASP A 93 9.98 4.54 0.72
C ASP A 93 9.71 5.71 -0.22
N MET A 94 8.57 6.37 -0.06
CA MET A 94 8.22 7.57 -0.82
C MET A 94 9.24 8.68 -0.58
N GLU A 95 9.53 9.02 0.68
CA GLU A 95 10.48 10.11 0.98
C GLU A 95 11.87 9.81 0.40
N SER A 96 12.37 8.59 0.54
CA SER A 96 13.71 8.22 0.07
C SER A 96 13.81 8.04 -1.45
N THR A 97 12.82 7.39 -2.07
CA THR A 97 12.83 7.06 -3.51
C THR A 97 12.48 8.27 -4.36
N TRP A 98 11.56 9.13 -3.92
CA TRP A 98 11.14 10.29 -4.70
C TRP A 98 12.18 11.40 -4.70
N ASN A 99 12.81 11.67 -3.54
CA ASN A 99 13.93 12.61 -3.48
C ASN A 99 15.02 12.22 -4.50
N ARG A 100 15.28 10.93 -4.66
CA ARG A 100 16.24 10.41 -5.64
C ARG A 100 15.74 10.47 -7.10
N CYS A 101 14.45 10.23 -7.34
CA CYS A 101 13.84 10.39 -8.67
C CYS A 101 13.93 11.84 -9.17
N GLU A 102 13.60 12.83 -8.32
CA GLU A 102 13.71 14.24 -8.66
C GLU A 102 15.17 14.66 -8.86
N GLU A 103 16.10 14.17 -8.04
CA GLU A 103 17.53 14.45 -8.20
C GLU A 103 18.10 13.90 -9.52
N VAL A 104 17.73 12.67 -9.90
CA VAL A 104 18.27 11.96 -11.07
C VAL A 104 17.62 12.41 -12.38
N TYR A 105 16.31 12.65 -12.40
CA TYR A 105 15.55 12.93 -13.62
C TYR A 105 15.00 14.35 -13.70
N GLY A 106 14.97 15.09 -12.58
CA GLY A 106 14.42 16.46 -12.50
C GLY A 106 15.47 17.57 -12.59
N SER A 107 16.77 17.27 -12.57
CA SER A 107 17.86 18.26 -12.61
C SER A 107 18.25 18.74 -14.03
N GLY A 108 17.41 18.48 -15.04
CA GLY A 108 17.60 18.94 -16.42
C GLY A 108 17.05 20.34 -16.71
N GLY A 109 17.32 21.33 -15.84
CA GLY A 109 16.98 22.74 -16.02
C GLY A 109 18.21 23.62 -16.21
#